data_AF-A0A8R1WJS4-F1
#
_entry.id   AF-A0A8R1WJS4-F1
#
_cell.length_a   1.000
_cell.length_b   1.000
_cell.length_c   1.000
_cell.angle_alpha   90.00
_cell.angle_beta   90.00
_cell.angle_gamma   90.00
#
_symmetry.space_group_name_H-M   'P 1'
#
loop_
_entity.id
_entity.type
_entity.pdbx_description
1 polymer ?
#
loop_
_entity_poly.entity_id
_entity_poly.type
_entity_poly.pdbx_seq_one_letter_code
_entity_poly.pdbx_strand_id
1 'polypeptide(L)'
;MNPCELPPCPPCPPPSPPPCQQVCHPPPPPPPCRVKPIMRGMLHAQIKRTIASALILAAMGGAAFYFGVRLPKQKAYREYYAKGEFEDWADEMARKGLFQSVPAASLQDNQHAKK
;
A
#
# COMPACT_ATOMS: atom_id res chain seq x y z
N MET A 1 26.62 -95.83 -42.07
CA MET A 1 26.64 -94.56 -41.31
C MET A 1 27.30 -94.81 -39.96
N ASN A 2 28.39 -94.12 -39.66
CA ASN A 2 29.15 -94.28 -38.40
C ASN A 2 28.43 -93.56 -37.25
N PRO A 3 28.25 -94.18 -36.07
CA PRO A 3 27.50 -93.60 -34.94
C PRO A 3 28.29 -92.61 -34.07
N CYS A 4 29.44 -92.09 -34.52
CA CYS A 4 30.37 -91.32 -33.68
C CYS A 4 30.56 -89.84 -34.07
N GLU A 5 29.76 -89.29 -34.99
CA GLU A 5 29.68 -87.85 -35.25
C GLU A 5 28.35 -87.29 -34.71
N LEU A 6 28.28 -87.04 -33.40
CA LEU A 6 27.29 -86.11 -32.85
C LEU A 6 28.02 -85.00 -32.09
N PRO A 7 27.73 -83.72 -32.36
CA PRO A 7 28.34 -82.60 -31.65
C PRO A 7 27.92 -82.61 -30.16
N PRO A 8 28.74 -82.07 -29.25
CA PRO A 8 28.41 -82.03 -27.83
C PRO A 8 27.12 -81.24 -27.59
N CYS A 9 26.20 -81.80 -26.81
CA CYS A 9 24.96 -81.11 -26.44
C CYS A 9 25.28 -79.78 -25.73
N PRO A 10 24.62 -78.67 -26.09
CA PRO A 10 24.82 -77.41 -25.40
C PRO A 10 24.37 -77.53 -23.93
N PRO A 11 25.05 -76.85 -22.97
CA PRO A 11 24.67 -76.90 -21.57
C PRO A 11 23.25 -76.35 -21.38
N CYS A 12 22.46 -77.02 -20.54
CA CYS A 12 21.10 -76.58 -20.21
C CYS A 12 21.11 -75.16 -19.63
N PRO A 13 20.14 -74.29 -20.00
CA PRO A 13 20.03 -72.97 -19.40
C PRO A 13 19.68 -73.09 -17.90
N PRO A 14 20.16 -72.15 -17.06
CA PRO A 14 19.84 -72.15 -15.63
C PRO A 14 18.33 -71.99 -15.39
N PRO A 15 17.78 -72.56 -14.31
CA PRO A 15 16.37 -72.40 -13.98
C PRO A 15 16.04 -70.94 -13.75
N SER A 16 14.90 -70.49 -14.29
CA SER A 16 14.43 -69.11 -14.13
C SER A 16 14.18 -68.80 -12.65
N PRO A 17 14.60 -67.63 -12.14
CA PRO A 17 14.29 -67.23 -10.77
C PRO A 17 12.77 -67.21 -10.56
N PRO A 18 12.27 -67.54 -9.35
CA PRO A 18 10.86 -67.45 -9.07
C PRO A 18 10.39 -66.01 -9.29
N PRO A 19 9.20 -65.78 -9.87
CA PRO A 19 8.68 -64.45 -10.08
C PRO A 19 8.60 -63.74 -8.72
N CYS A 20 9.16 -62.54 -8.63
CA CYS A 20 9.06 -61.70 -7.43
C CYS A 20 7.58 -61.61 -7.02
N GLN A 21 7.29 -61.87 -5.75
CA GLN A 21 5.93 -61.66 -5.24
C GLN A 21 5.59 -60.19 -5.48
N GLN A 22 4.65 -59.92 -6.40
CA GLN A 22 4.07 -58.60 -6.55
C GLN A 22 3.22 -58.34 -5.31
N VAL A 23 3.87 -57.80 -4.27
CA VAL A 23 3.16 -57.16 -3.17
C VAL A 23 2.61 -55.86 -3.73
N CYS A 24 1.43 -55.92 -4.32
CA CYS A 24 0.69 -54.73 -4.70
C CYS A 24 0.37 -53.97 -3.41
N HIS A 25 1.06 -52.85 -3.18
CA HIS A 25 0.69 -51.93 -2.12
C HIS A 25 -0.76 -51.46 -2.36
N PRO A 26 -1.60 -51.39 -1.31
CA PRO A 26 -2.97 -50.89 -1.48
C PRO A 26 -2.94 -49.47 -2.07
N PRO A 27 -3.87 -49.15 -2.98
CA PRO A 27 -3.92 -47.82 -3.59
C PRO A 27 -4.10 -46.75 -2.51
N PRO A 28 -3.43 -45.59 -2.63
CA PRO A 28 -3.60 -44.51 -1.67
C PRO A 28 -5.07 -44.06 -1.63
N PRO A 29 -5.56 -43.61 -0.45
CA PRO A 29 -6.92 -43.13 -0.33
C PRO A 29 -7.19 -41.94 -1.27
N PRO A 30 -8.40 -41.82 -1.83
CA PRO A 30 -8.74 -40.73 -2.74
C PRO A 30 -8.59 -39.38 -2.03
N PRO A 31 -8.05 -38.35 -2.72
CA PRO A 31 -7.92 -37.03 -2.12
C PRO A 31 -9.29 -36.46 -1.76
N PRO A 32 -9.40 -35.66 -0.68
CA PRO A 32 -10.66 -35.03 -0.32
C PRO A 32 -11.16 -34.17 -1.48
N CYS A 33 -12.45 -34.31 -1.82
CA CYS A 33 -13.08 -33.54 -2.88
C CYS A 33 -13.10 -32.05 -2.50
N ARG A 34 -12.16 -31.27 -3.05
CA ARG A 34 -12.12 -29.81 -2.90
C ARG A 34 -12.86 -29.14 -4.06
N VAL A 35 -13.62 -28.10 -3.74
CA VAL A 35 -14.29 -27.28 -4.77
C VAL A 35 -13.22 -26.65 -5.67
N LYS A 36 -13.42 -26.72 -6.99
CA LYS A 36 -12.47 -26.16 -7.95
C LYS A 36 -12.42 -24.63 -7.80
N PRO A 37 -11.24 -24.02 -7.54
CA PRO A 37 -11.12 -22.58 -7.46
C PRO A 37 -11.29 -21.94 -8.84
N ILE A 38 -11.59 -20.64 -8.86
CA ILE A 38 -11.63 -19.86 -10.10
C ILE A 38 -10.19 -19.66 -10.60
N MET A 39 -9.85 -20.25 -11.74
CA MET A 39 -8.50 -20.19 -12.33
C MET A 39 -8.37 -19.19 -13.47
N ARG A 40 -9.45 -18.51 -13.87
CA ARG A 40 -9.47 -17.57 -15.01
C ARG A 40 -9.87 -16.17 -14.55
N GLY A 41 -9.33 -15.14 -15.20
CA GLY A 41 -9.69 -13.75 -14.93
C GLY A 41 -9.15 -13.18 -13.61
N MET A 42 -8.19 -13.85 -12.98
CA MET A 42 -7.64 -13.45 -11.67
C MET A 42 -7.02 -12.04 -11.71
N LEU A 43 -6.29 -11.73 -12.79
CA LEU A 43 -5.71 -10.40 -13.00
C LEU A 43 -6.79 -9.30 -13.11
N HIS A 44 -7.85 -9.54 -13.87
CA HIS A 44 -8.94 -8.57 -14.02
C HIS A 44 -9.66 -8.31 -12.70
N ALA A 45 -9.93 -9.38 -11.93
CA ALA A 45 -10.53 -9.27 -10.61
C ALA A 45 -9.65 -8.48 -9.63
N GLN A 46 -8.34 -8.68 -9.69
CA GLN A 46 -7.37 -7.95 -8.85
C GLN A 46 -7.32 -6.47 -9.23
N ILE A 47 -7.17 -6.15 -10.52
CA ILE A 47 -7.13 -4.77 -11.02
C ILE A 47 -8.39 -4.01 -10.60
N LYS A 48 -9.57 -4.61 -10.78
CA LYS A 48 -10.84 -3.98 -10.41
C LYS A 48 -10.89 -3.60 -8.92
N ARG A 49 -10.42 -4.50 -8.04
CA ARG A 49 -10.36 -4.25 -6.59
C ARG A 49 -9.35 -3.15 -6.25
N THR A 50 -8.15 -3.21 -6.83
CA THR A 50 -7.09 -2.24 -6.56
C THR A 50 -7.45 -0.84 -7.04
N ILE A 51 -8.05 -0.70 -8.23
CA ILE A 51 -8.50 0.60 -8.73
C ILE A 51 -9.62 1.15 -7.85
N ALA A 52 -10.59 0.32 -7.46
CA ALA A 52 -11.65 0.75 -6.55
C ALA A 52 -11.09 1.25 -5.21
N SER A 53 -10.16 0.50 -4.59
CA SER A 53 -9.55 0.92 -3.33
C SER A 53 -8.68 2.18 -3.49
N ALA A 54 -7.97 2.32 -4.61
CA ALA A 54 -7.16 3.50 -4.90
C ALA A 54 -8.02 4.76 -5.01
N LEU A 55 -9.17 4.70 -5.69
CA LEU A 55 -10.09 5.84 -5.80
C LEU A 55 -10.66 6.24 -4.44
N ILE A 56 -11.02 5.27 -3.60
CA ILE A 56 -11.52 5.53 -2.25
C ILE A 56 -10.44 6.20 -1.40
N LEU A 57 -9.21 5.67 -1.43
CA LEU A 57 -8.08 6.26 -0.69
C LEU A 57 -7.73 7.66 -1.18
N ALA A 58 -7.75 7.89 -2.50
CA ALA A 58 -7.51 9.22 -3.06
C ALA A 58 -8.57 10.23 -2.62
N ALA A 59 -9.85 9.85 -2.64
CA ALA A 59 -10.93 10.70 -2.17
C ALA A 59 -10.81 11.01 -0.66
N MET A 60 -10.50 10.01 0.16
CA MET A 60 -10.27 10.20 1.60
C MET A 60 -9.07 11.11 1.87
N GLY A 61 -7.96 10.94 1.15
CA GLY A 61 -6.79 11.80 1.27
C GLY A 61 -7.10 13.25 0.90
N GLY A 62 -7.83 13.46 -0.19
CA GLY A 62 -8.28 14.80 -0.60
C GLY A 62 -9.21 15.45 0.43
N ALA A 63 -10.16 14.68 0.97
CA ALA A 63 -11.04 15.15 2.03
C ALA A 63 -10.27 15.50 3.31
N ALA A 64 -9.34 14.65 3.75
CA ALA A 64 -8.52 14.88 4.93
C ALA A 64 -7.73 16.19 4.81
N PHE A 65 -7.13 16.46 3.66
CA PHE A 65 -6.42 17.72 3.44
C PHE A 65 -7.35 18.94 3.41
N TYR A 66 -8.51 18.82 2.75
CA TYR A 66 -9.47 19.91 2.66
C TYR A 66 -10.00 20.33 4.05
N PHE A 67 -10.46 19.36 4.85
CA PHE A 67 -10.99 19.63 6.18
C PHE A 67 -9.89 19.91 7.20
N GLY A 68 -8.76 19.21 7.14
CA GLY A 68 -7.68 19.32 8.13
C GLY A 68 -6.76 20.53 7.93
N VAL A 69 -6.60 21.03 6.70
CA VAL A 69 -5.63 22.11 6.42
C VAL A 69 -6.31 23.32 5.80
N ARG A 70 -7.07 23.13 4.71
CA ARG A 70 -7.58 24.25 3.92
C ARG A 70 -8.64 25.06 4.68
N LEU A 71 -9.66 24.39 5.22
CA LEU A 71 -10.73 25.07 5.96
C LEU A 71 -10.24 25.80 7.22
N PRO A 72 -9.44 25.19 8.13
CA PRO A 72 -8.98 25.90 9.32
C PRO A 72 -8.09 27.10 8.95
N LYS A 73 -7.25 26.97 7.91
CA LYS A 73 -6.50 28.12 7.38
C LYS A 73 -7.45 29.24 6.95
N GLN A 74 -8.42 28.94 6.08
CA GLN A 74 -9.37 29.97 5.61
C GLN A 74 -10.16 30.61 6.75
N LYS A 75 -10.58 29.82 7.74
CA LYS A 75 -11.27 30.30 8.93
C LYS A 75 -10.39 31.22 9.76
N ALA A 76 -9.14 30.84 10.04
CA ALA A 76 -8.19 31.66 10.80
C ALA A 76 -7.92 33.02 10.10
N TYR A 77 -7.72 33.01 8.78
CA TYR A 77 -7.57 34.25 8.01
C TYR A 77 -8.84 35.10 8.06
N ARG A 78 -10.02 34.50 7.91
CA ARG A 78 -11.29 35.23 8.00
C ARG A 78 -11.49 35.85 9.38
N GLU A 79 -11.19 35.11 10.44
CA GLU A 79 -11.31 35.60 11.81
C GLU A 79 -10.30 36.72 12.10
N TYR A 80 -9.07 36.61 11.60
CA TYR A 80 -8.05 37.64 11.71
C TYR A 80 -8.51 38.96 11.06
N TYR A 81 -9.07 38.91 9.85
CA TYR A 81 -9.59 40.10 9.18
C TYR A 81 -10.92 40.63 9.75
N ALA A 82 -11.71 39.77 10.40
CA ALA A 82 -12.97 40.19 11.01
C ALA A 82 -12.79 40.87 12.38
N LYS A 83 -11.72 40.54 13.11
CA LYS A 83 -11.43 41.07 14.45
C LYS A 83 -10.25 42.03 14.48
N GLY A 84 -9.59 42.25 13.36
CA GLY A 84 -8.37 43.05 13.29
C GLY A 84 -8.67 44.54 13.41
N GLU A 85 -8.44 45.10 14.60
CA GLU A 85 -8.23 46.53 14.78
C GLU A 85 -6.82 46.87 14.25
N PHE A 86 -6.73 46.98 12.92
CA PHE A 86 -5.44 47.15 12.23
C PHE A 86 -4.75 48.47 12.57
N GLU A 87 -5.51 49.49 12.94
CA GLU A 87 -5.00 50.80 13.35
C GLU A 87 -4.31 50.72 14.73
N ASP A 88 -4.94 50.07 15.71
CA ASP A 88 -4.33 49.85 17.03
C ASP A 88 -3.03 49.04 16.94
N TRP A 89 -3.00 48.03 16.06
CA TRP A 89 -1.80 47.21 15.87
C TRP A 89 -0.67 47.98 15.17
N ALA A 90 -1.03 48.85 14.21
CA ALA A 90 -0.08 49.74 13.55
C ALA A 90 0.51 50.76 14.54
N ASP A 91 -0.32 51.33 15.41
CA ASP A 91 0.11 52.26 16.46
C ASP A 91 1.04 51.59 17.48
N GLU A 92 0.77 50.34 17.87
CA GLU A 92 1.69 49.56 18.71
C GLU A 92 3.04 49.30 18.02
N MET A 93 3.04 48.95 16.73
CA MET A 93 4.27 48.71 15.98
C MET A 93 5.07 49.99 15.75
N ALA A 94 4.39 51.11 15.53
CA ALA A 94 5.01 52.41 15.37
C ALA A 94 5.64 52.89 16.69
N ARG A 95 4.97 52.66 17.83
CA ARG A 95 5.55 52.91 19.16
C ARG A 95 6.78 52.06 19.46
N LYS A 96 6.83 50.84 18.93
CA LYS A 96 8.02 49.97 19.03
C LYS A 96 9.17 50.43 18.12
N GLY A 97 8.97 51.49 17.32
CA GLY A 97 10.00 52.04 16.44
C GLY A 97 10.33 51.12 15.25
N LEU A 98 9.39 50.24 14.85
CA LEU A 98 9.63 49.26 13.79
C LEU A 98 9.65 49.91 12.40
N PHE A 99 8.97 51.04 12.22
CA PHE A 99 8.88 51.74 10.94
C PHE A 99 9.98 52.78 10.79
N GLN A 100 10.72 52.73 9.69
CA GLN A 100 11.69 53.77 9.32
C GLN A 100 11.01 55.08 8.90
N SER A 101 9.77 54.99 8.38
CA SER A 101 8.99 56.14 7.92
C SER A 101 8.33 56.93 9.05
N VAL A 102 8.16 56.33 10.23
CA VAL A 102 7.56 56.98 11.40
C VAL A 102 8.61 57.02 12.51
N PRO A 103 9.35 58.14 12.67
CA PRO A 103 10.35 58.24 13.72
C PRO A 103 9.67 58.17 15.09
N ALA A 104 10.18 57.32 15.99
CA ALA A 104 9.56 57.09 17.31
C ALA A 104 9.36 58.37 18.15
N ALA A 105 10.11 59.43 17.87
CA ALA A 105 9.95 60.74 18.48
C ALA A 105 8.61 61.42 18.15
N SER A 106 8.03 61.22 16.95
CA SER A 106 6.78 61.89 16.54
C SER A 106 5.51 61.31 17.18
N LEU A 107 5.62 60.18 17.89
CA LEU A 107 4.49 59.54 18.57
C LEU A 107 4.36 59.91 20.05
N GLN A 108 5.38 60.52 20.65
CA GLN A 108 5.35 60.93 22.07
C GLN A 108 4.46 62.17 22.31
N ASP A 109 4.34 63.06 21.34
CA ASP A 109 3.55 64.30 21.47
C ASP A 109 2.02 64.10 21.48
N ASN A 110 1.52 62.92 21.04
CA ASN A 110 0.07 62.63 20.99
C ASN A 110 -0.52 62.10 22.31
N GLN A 111 0.30 61.90 23.36
CA GLN A 111 -0.20 61.46 24.67
C GLN A 111 -0.99 62.55 25.43
N HIS A 112 -0.90 63.83 25.02
CA HIS A 112 -1.62 64.95 25.64
C HIS A 112 -3.04 65.20 25.07
N ALA A 113 -3.45 64.51 24.01
CA ALA A 113 -4.73 64.76 23.32
C ALA A 113 -5.89 63.83 23.73
N LYS A 114 -5.62 62.77 24.51
CA LYS A 114 -6.68 61.95 25.14
C LYS A 114 -6.94 62.48 26.56
N LYS A 115 -7.79 63.50 26.67
CA LYS A 115 -8.46 63.87 27.92
C LYS A 115 -9.94 64.14 27.66
#